data_AF-A0A8C7AQD3-F1
#
_entry.id   AF-A0A8C7AQD3-F1
#
_cell.length_a   1.000
_cell.length_b   1.000
_cell.length_c   1.000
_cell.angle_alpha   90.00
_cell.angle_beta   90.00
_cell.angle_gamma   90.00
#
_symmetry.space_group_name_H-M   'P 1'
#
loop_
_entity.id
_entity.type
_entity.pdbx_description
1 polymer ?
#
loop_
_entity_poly.entity_id
_entity_poly.type
_entity_poly.pdbx_seq_one_letter_code
_entity_poly.pdbx_strand_id
1 'polypeptide(L)' 'MVTEKEAYIGTSNWSEDYFSSTSGVGLVVSQSAQRPAGATAQEQLRRLFERDWDSRYAVGLDAQAQGQDCAWRG' A
#
# COMPACT_ATOMS: atom_id res chain seq x y z
N MET A 1 0.85 3.82 0.54
CA MET A 1 -0.61 4.06 0.54
C MET A 1 -0.99 4.72 -0.76
N VAL A 2 -2.20 4.45 -1.27
CA VAL A 2 -2.72 5.05 -2.50
C VAL A 2 -4.15 5.51 -2.25
N THR A 3 -4.49 6.70 -2.76
CA THR A 3 -5.85 7.24 -2.81
C THR A 3 -6.31 7.34 -4.25
N GLU A 4 -7.51 7.85 -4.49
CA GLU A 4 -8.03 8.08 -5.85
C GLU A 4 -7.17 9.08 -6.66
N LYS A 5 -6.49 10.02 -5.98
CA LYS A 5 -5.82 11.16 -6.62
C LYS A 5 -4.32 11.22 -6.34
N GLU A 6 -3.87 10.61 -5.26
CA GLU A 6 -2.51 10.77 -4.76
C GLU A 6 -1.93 9.44 -4.30
N ALA A 7 -0.61 9.34 -4.32
CA ALA A 7 0.10 8.21 -3.75
C ALA A 7 1.09 8.67 -2.69
N TYR A 8 1.16 7.95 -1.58
CA TYR A 8 2.12 8.15 -0.50
C TYR A 8 3.07 6.97 -0.44
N ILE A 9 4.37 7.26 -0.53
CA ILE A 9 5.46 6.32 -0.34
C ILE A 9 6.21 6.79 0.89
N GLY A 10 6.33 5.96 1.92
CA GLY A 10 7.07 6.34 3.11
C GLY A 10 7.65 5.12 3.79
N THR A 11 8.52 5.39 4.75
CA THR A 11 9.17 4.37 5.58
C THR A 11 8.35 3.99 6.82
N SER A 12 7.23 4.68 7.06
CA SER A 12 6.36 4.43 8.21
C SER A 12 5.61 3.11 8.09
N ASN A 13 5.63 2.35 9.18
CA ASN A 13 4.82 1.14 9.39
C ASN A 13 3.48 1.45 10.10
N TRP A 14 3.15 2.73 10.33
CA TRP A 14 1.87 3.20 10.89
C TRP A 14 1.66 2.82 12.37
N SER A 15 2.73 2.45 13.06
CA SER A 15 2.73 2.19 14.50
C SER A 15 3.06 3.46 15.28
N GLU A 16 2.51 3.60 16.48
CA GLU A 16 2.66 4.77 17.37
C GLU A 16 4.13 5.12 17.65
N ASP A 17 4.93 4.09 17.89
CA ASP A 17 6.37 4.20 18.16
C ASP A 17 7.13 4.83 16.99
N TYR A 18 6.70 4.58 15.76
CA TYR A 18 7.30 5.18 14.56
C TYR A 18 7.13 6.70 14.52
N PHE A 19 5.99 7.23 14.97
CA PHE A 19 5.71 8.67 14.97
C PHE A 19 6.48 9.43 16.05
N SER A 20 6.85 8.77 17.15
CA SER A 20 7.41 9.42 18.33
C SER A 20 8.93 9.27 18.44
N SER A 21 9.50 8.21 17.87
CA SER A 21 10.89 7.82 18.14
C SER A 21 11.77 7.64 16.90
N THR A 22 11.19 7.59 15.70
CA THR A 22 11.93 7.29 14.47
C THR A 22 11.89 8.46 13.49
N SER A 23 13.05 8.82 12.94
CA SER A 23 13.15 9.78 11.84
C SER A 23 12.77 9.10 10.52
N GLY A 24 11.49 9.17 10.15
CA GLY A 24 10.98 8.66 8.87
C GLY A 24 11.05 9.67 7.74
N VAL A 25 10.99 9.18 6.49
CA VAL A 25 10.81 10.01 5.29
C VAL A 25 9.57 9.55 4.55
N GLY A 26 8.82 10.51 3.99
CA GLY A 26 7.66 10.27 3.15
C GLY A 26 7.67 11.16 1.92
N LEU A 27 7.19 10.63 0.80
CA LEU A 27 6.97 11.30 -0.47
C LEU A 27 5.50 11.18 -0.84
N VAL A 28 4.86 12.34 -1.08
CA VAL A 28 3.52 12.42 -1.64
C VAL A 28 3.65 12.76 -3.13
N VAL A 29 3.00 11.95 -3.97
CA VAL A 29 2.97 12.13 -5.42
C VAL A 29 1.55 12.54 -5.84
N SER A 30 1.44 13.76 -6.36
CA SER A 30 0.21 14.34 -6.91
C SER A 30 0.50 14.81 -8.33
N GLN A 31 0.13 14.00 -9.33
CA GLN A 31 0.42 14.27 -10.73
C GLN A 31 -0.80 14.91 -11.41
N SER A 32 -0.65 16.14 -11.87
CA SER A 32 -1.69 16.83 -12.63
C SER A 32 -1.70 16.38 -14.09
N ALA A 33 -2.90 16.22 -14.67
CA ALA A 33 -3.15 15.53 -15.94
C ALA A 33 -2.65 16.24 -17.22
N GLN A 34 -1.78 17.27 -17.13
CA GLN A 34 -1.43 18.10 -18.28
C GLN A 34 -0.58 17.42 -19.36
N ARG A 35 -0.16 16.15 -19.18
CA ARG A 35 0.08 15.10 -20.21
C ARG A 35 1.00 14.00 -19.66
N PRO A 36 0.45 12.98 -18.99
CA PRO A 36 1.20 11.76 -18.76
C PRO A 36 1.38 11.05 -20.12
N ALA A 37 2.61 10.75 -20.51
CA ALA A 37 2.89 9.91 -21.69
C ALA A 37 2.58 8.42 -21.45
N GLY A 38 1.99 8.09 -20.29
CA GLY A 38 1.71 6.73 -19.81
C GLY A 38 1.06 6.78 -18.43
N ALA A 39 0.89 5.62 -17.79
CA ALA A 39 0.27 5.54 -16.46
C ALA A 39 1.08 6.34 -15.42
N THR A 40 0.40 7.20 -14.68
CA THR A 40 0.98 7.95 -13.55
C THR A 40 1.50 6.99 -12.47
N ALA A 41 2.41 7.47 -11.62
CA ALA A 41 2.90 6.66 -10.50
C ALA A 41 1.75 6.29 -9.55
N GLN A 42 0.78 7.19 -9.37
CA GLN A 42 -0.44 6.89 -8.61
C GLN A 42 -1.23 5.74 -9.24
N GLU A 43 -1.44 5.74 -10.56
CA GLU A 43 -2.16 4.68 -11.26
C GLU A 43 -1.42 3.34 -11.19
N GLN A 44 -0.10 3.35 -11.28
CA GLN A 44 0.73 2.15 -11.14
C GLN A 44 0.63 1.57 -9.73
N LEU A 45 0.69 2.42 -8.71
CA LEU A 45 0.56 2.00 -7.31
C LEU A 45 -0.85 1.52 -6.98
N ARG A 46 -1.89 2.13 -7.57
CA ARG A 46 -3.27 1.65 -7.45
C ARG A 46 -3.42 0.24 -7.98
N ARG A 47 -2.87 -0.06 -9.17
CA ARG A 47 -2.93 -1.41 -9.75
C ARG A 47 -2.24 -2.46 -8.88
N LEU A 48 -1.12 -2.10 -8.24
CA LEU A 48 -0.45 -2.99 -7.29
C LEU A 48 -1.31 -3.25 -6.05
N PHE A 49 -1.94 -2.20 -5.51
CA PHE A 49 -2.87 -2.34 -4.40
C PHE A 49 -4.04 -3.26 -4.76
N GLU A 50 -4.72 -3.03 -5.90
CA GLU A 50 -5.85 -3.85 -6.36
C GLU A 50 -5.45 -5.31 -6.57
N ARG A 51 -4.29 -5.57 -7.20
CA ARG A 51 -3.73 -6.92 -7.37
C ARG A 51 -3.57 -7.65 -6.03
N ASP A 52 -3.03 -6.97 -5.03
CA ASP A 52 -2.75 -7.57 -3.73
C ASP A 52 -4.01 -7.70 -2.87
N TRP A 53 -4.94 -6.75 -3.01
CA TRP A 53 -6.22 -6.73 -2.31
C TRP A 53 -7.17 -7.84 -2.78
N ASP A 54 -7.26 -8.05 -4.10
CA ASP A 54 -8.10 -9.10 -4.71
C ASP A 54 -7.39 -10.46 -4.81
N SER A 55 -6.22 -10.58 -4.18
CA SER A 55 -5.42 -11.79 -4.18
C SER A 55 -6.08 -12.89 -3.36
N ARG A 56 -5.91 -14.15 -3.78
CA ARG A 56 -6.28 -15.35 -3.00
C ARG A 56 -5.61 -15.44 -1.63
N TYR A 57 -4.57 -14.64 -1.38
CA TYR A 57 -3.84 -14.57 -0.12
C TYR A 57 -4.38 -13.46 0.81
N ALA A 58 -5.24 -12.58 0.32
CA ALA A 58 -5.87 -11.55 1.14
C ALA A 58 -6.94 -12.19 2.04
N VAL A 59 -6.92 -11.83 3.33
CA VAL A 59 -7.89 -12.31 4.33
C VAL A 59 -8.52 -11.11 5.01
N GLY A 60 -9.85 -11.17 5.20
CA GLY A 60 -10.57 -10.13 5.94
C GLY A 60 -10.21 -10.16 7.42
N LEU A 61 -10.09 -8.98 8.04
CA LEU A 61 -9.72 -8.88 9.47
C LEU A 61 -10.82 -9.45 10.39
N ASP A 62 -12.07 -9.40 9.96
CA ASP A 62 -13.22 -9.97 10.69
C ASP A 62 -13.36 -11.49 10.49
N ALA A 63 -12.72 -12.03 9.45
CA ALA A 63 -12.65 -13.47 9.25
C ALA A 63 -11.62 -14.01 10.24
N GLN A 64 -12.09 -14.31 11.46
CA GLN A 64 -11.39 -14.96 12.55
C GLN A 64 -10.25 -15.83 12.00
N ALA A 65 -9.02 -15.32 12.10
CA ALA A 65 -7.82 -15.96 11.59
C ALA A 65 -7.53 -17.22 12.43
N GLN A 66 -8.35 -18.26 12.24
CA GLN A 66 -8.06 -19.60 12.71
C GLN A 66 -6.91 -20.11 11.86
N GLY A 67 -5.69 -19.80 12.29
CA GLY A 67 -4.47 -20.52 11.94
C GLY A 67 -4.39 -21.01 10.50
N GLN A 68 -4.63 -20.13 9.51
CA GLN A 68 -4.05 -20.37 8.20
C GLN A 68 -2.57 -20.07 8.36
N ASP A 69 -1.85 -21.12 8.74
CA ASP A 69 -0.42 -21.15 8.89
C ASP A 69 0.16 -20.61 7.56
N CYS A 70 0.54 -19.33 7.52
CA CYS A 70 1.15 -18.66 6.36
C CYS A 70 2.55 -19.23 6.04
N ALA A 71 2.83 -20.46 6.47
CA ALA A 71 3.97 -21.24 6.07
C ALA A 71 3.81 -21.62 4.59
N TRP A 72 4.51 -20.89 3.74
CA TRP A 72 4.79 -21.30 2.37
C TRP A 72 5.32 -22.73 2.38
N ARG A 73 4.51 -23.69 1.91
CA ARG A 73 4.98 -25.04 1.59
C ARG A 73 5.43 -25.02 0.14
N GLY A 74 6.74 -24.90 -0.04
CA GLY A 74 7.41 -25.01 -1.34
C GLY A 74 7.27 -26.40 -1.95
#